data_AF-A0A4P2QP89-F1
#
_entry.id   AF-A0A4P2QP89-F1
#
_cell.length_a   1.000
_cell.length_b   1.000
_cell.length_c   1.000
_cell.angle_alpha   90.00
_cell.angle_beta   90.00
_cell.angle_gamma   90.00
#
_symmetry.space_group_name_H-M   'P 1'
#
loop_
_entity.id
_entity.type
_entity.pdbx_description
1 polymer ?
#
loop_
_entity_poly.entity_id
_entity_poly.type
_entity_poly.pdbx_seq_one_letter_code
_entity_poly.pdbx_strand_id
1 'polypeptide(L)'
;MTVDAPLLTCRQVAQLLRYEGSPKAQRVRVRRLIASVEQRTGTTIHRRVGNRWLIPRSAIESLMSPESGLSDRVDDLERQVRDLRDRIEHLEAAGA
;
A
#
# COMPACT_ATOMS: atom_id res chain seq x y z
N MET A 1 -23.38 20.91 -0.72
CA MET A 1 -22.62 20.94 -1.99
C MET A 1 -21.63 19.79 -1.97
N THR A 2 -22.00 18.64 -2.54
CA THR A 2 -21.12 17.46 -2.63
C THR A 2 -20.14 17.72 -3.76
N VAL A 3 -19.04 18.40 -3.47
CA VAL A 3 -17.90 18.49 -4.37
C VAL A 3 -17.43 17.04 -4.54
N ASP A 4 -17.62 16.47 -5.73
CA ASP A 4 -17.15 15.12 -6.07
C ASP A 4 -15.66 15.06 -5.74
N ALA A 5 -15.32 14.42 -4.62
CA ALA A 5 -13.94 14.29 -4.20
C ALA A 5 -13.18 13.60 -5.34
N PRO A 6 -12.04 14.15 -5.81
CA PRO A 6 -11.36 13.63 -6.98
C PRO A 6 -10.99 12.17 -6.75
N LEU A 7 -11.59 11.29 -7.56
CA LEU A 7 -11.35 9.86 -7.52
C LEU A 7 -10.07 9.53 -8.31
N LEU A 8 -9.14 8.87 -7.64
CA LEU A 8 -7.84 8.51 -8.18
C LEU A 8 -7.81 7.05 -8.60
N THR A 9 -7.24 6.80 -9.78
CA THR A 9 -6.89 5.44 -10.20
C THR A 9 -5.68 4.91 -9.44
N CYS A 10 -5.50 3.59 -9.37
CA CYS A 10 -4.29 3.00 -8.78
C CYS A 10 -2.97 3.56 -9.36
N ARG A 11 -2.97 3.97 -10.63
CA ARG A 11 -1.78 4.58 -11.25
C ARG A 11 -1.50 5.97 -10.66
N GLN A 12 -2.53 6.79 -10.48
CA GLN A 12 -2.39 8.12 -9.89
C GLN A 12 -2.01 8.03 -8.41
N VAL A 13 -2.58 7.07 -7.67
CA VAL A 13 -2.18 6.81 -6.28
C VAL A 13 -0.71 6.39 -6.21
N ALA A 14 -0.26 5.49 -7.09
CA ALA A 14 1.14 5.09 -7.15
C ALA A 14 2.09 6.27 -7.45
N GLN A 15 1.68 7.22 -8.30
CA GLN A 15 2.46 8.43 -8.58
C GLN A 15 2.53 9.36 -7.37
N LEU A 16 1.40 9.57 -6.67
CA LEU A 16 1.36 10.38 -5.45
C LEU A 16 2.25 9.80 -4.35
N LEU A 17 2.20 8.48 -4.16
CA LEU A 17 3.02 7.75 -3.20
C LEU A 17 4.45 7.49 -3.69
N ARG A 18 4.82 7.99 -4.87
CA ARG A 18 6.14 7.81 -5.49
C ARG A 18 6.60 6.35 -5.56
N TYR A 19 5.69 5.42 -5.83
CA TYR A 19 6.04 4.02 -6.01
C TYR A 19 6.82 3.82 -7.30
N GLU A 20 8.01 3.23 -7.19
CA GLU A 20 8.85 2.89 -8.32
C GLU A 20 8.52 1.51 -8.91
N GLY A 21 9.03 1.24 -10.11
CA GLY A 21 8.91 -0.05 -10.80
C GLY A 21 7.83 -0.10 -11.88
N SER A 22 7.50 -1.32 -12.33
CA SER A 22 6.58 -1.51 -13.45
C SER A 22 5.14 -1.11 -13.11
N PRO A 23 4.32 -0.70 -14.09
CA PRO A 23 2.90 -0.37 -13.86
C PRO A 23 2.07 -1.51 -13.28
N LYS A 24 2.51 -2.77 -13.46
CA LYS A 24 1.87 -3.94 -12.84
C LYS A 24 2.23 -4.02 -11.36
N ALA A 25 3.51 -3.88 -11.01
CA ALA A 25 3.98 -3.89 -9.62
C ALA A 25 3.38 -2.74 -8.80
N GLN A 26 3.36 -1.53 -9.36
CA GLN A 26 2.75 -0.35 -8.73
C GLN A 26 1.26 -0.59 -8.40
N ARG A 27 0.49 -1.15 -9.33
CA ARG A 27 -0.93 -1.47 -9.09
C ARG A 27 -1.12 -2.52 -7.99
N VAL A 28 -0.28 -3.56 -7.96
CA VAL A 28 -0.33 -4.58 -6.91
C VAL A 28 -0.02 -3.96 -5.55
N ARG A 29 1.01 -3.11 -5.46
CA ARG A 29 1.36 -2.39 -4.23
C ARG A 29 0.20 -1.51 -3.73
N VAL A 30 -0.39 -0.69 -4.61
CA VAL A 30 -1.54 0.15 -4.22
C VAL A 30 -2.72 -0.70 -3.76
N ARG A 31 -3.06 -1.79 -4.45
CA ARG A 31 -4.16 -2.67 -4.01
C ARG A 31 -3.89 -3.31 -2.66
N ARG A 32 -2.65 -3.73 -2.39
CA ARG A 32 -2.25 -4.27 -1.08
C ARG A 32 -2.36 -3.22 0.01
N LEU A 33 -1.90 -2.00 -0.25
CA LEU A 33 -2.02 -0.87 0.67
C LEU A 33 -3.49 -0.64 1.04
N ILE A 34 -4.35 -0.46 0.04
CA ILE A 34 -5.77 -0.22 0.27
C ILE A 34 -6.41 -1.38 1.04
N ALA A 35 -6.18 -2.63 0.64
CA ALA A 35 -6.73 -3.78 1.36
C ALA A 35 -6.27 -3.83 2.82
N SER A 36 -5.00 -3.50 3.10
CA SER A 36 -4.47 -3.44 4.47
C SER A 36 -5.13 -2.34 5.29
N VAL A 37 -5.35 -1.17 4.69
CA VAL A 37 -6.04 -0.05 5.34
C VAL A 37 -7.48 -0.43 5.68
N GLU A 38 -8.20 -1.03 4.74
CA GLU A 38 -9.60 -1.45 4.94
C GLU A 38 -9.71 -2.53 6.01
N GLN A 39 -8.73 -3.44 6.10
CA GLN A 39 -8.66 -4.43 7.17
C GLN A 39 -8.44 -3.79 8.55
N ARG A 40 -7.60 -2.75 8.65
CA ARG A 40 -7.33 -2.06 9.92
C ARG A 40 -8.50 -1.19 10.38
N THR A 41 -9.14 -0.48 9.44
CA THR A 41 -10.18 0.51 9.76
C THR A 41 -11.59 -0.08 9.72
N GLY A 42 -11.75 -1.29 9.19
CA GLY A 42 -13.06 -1.90 8.91
C GLY A 42 -13.89 -1.12 7.88
N THR A 43 -13.30 -0.13 7.20
CA THR A 43 -14.01 0.80 6.32
C THR A 43 -13.47 0.68 4.91
N THR A 44 -14.36 0.38 3.95
CA THR A 44 -14.02 0.35 2.52
C THR A 44 -13.76 1.75 2.00
N ILE A 45 -12.57 2.01 1.49
CA ILE A 45 -12.14 3.32 0.95
C ILE A 45 -11.96 3.29 -0.57
N HIS A 46 -12.18 2.17 -1.24
CA HIS A 46 -12.21 2.11 -2.70
C HIS A 46 -13.62 1.94 -3.28
N ARG A 47 -13.83 2.49 -4.47
CA ARG A 47 -14.97 2.20 -5.33
C ARG A 47 -14.50 1.41 -6.54
N ARG A 48 -15.14 0.28 -6.80
CA ARG A 48 -14.88 -0.53 -8.00
C ARG A 48 -15.82 -0.12 -9.12
N VAL A 49 -15.25 0.29 -10.26
CA VAL A 49 -15.99 0.58 -11.50
C VAL A 49 -15.43 -0.34 -12.59
N GLY A 50 -16.18 -1.41 -12.89
CA GLY A 50 -15.71 -2.50 -13.74
C GLY A 50 -14.44 -3.16 -13.18
N ASN A 51 -13.33 -3.09 -13.94
CA ASN A 51 -12.03 -3.61 -13.53
C ASN A 51 -11.09 -2.54 -12.92
N ARG A 52 -11.59 -1.32 -12.68
CA ARG A 52 -10.80 -0.20 -12.15
C ARG A 52 -11.16 0.05 -10.69
N TRP A 53 -10.14 0.31 -9.88
CA TRP A 53 -10.29 0.79 -8.51
C TRP A 53 -10.12 2.30 -8.53
N LEU A 54 -11.08 2.99 -7.93
CA LEU A 54 -11.12 4.42 -7.75
C LEU A 54 -11.05 4.72 -6.26
N ILE A 55 -10.06 5.48 -5.84
CA ILE A 55 -9.81 5.82 -4.43
C ILE A 55 -10.02 7.32 -4.25
N PRO A 56 -10.83 7.79 -3.30
CA PRO A 56 -10.92 9.21 -2.97
C PRO A 56 -9.54 9.75 -2.60
N ARG A 57 -9.17 10.90 -3.17
CA ARG A 57 -7.90 11.56 -2.83
C ARG A 57 -7.76 11.83 -1.33
N SER A 58 -8.84 12.22 -0.66
CA SER A 58 -8.87 12.44 0.78
C SER A 58 -8.48 11.19 1.58
N ALA A 59 -8.88 9.99 1.13
CA ALA A 59 -8.49 8.74 1.79
C ALA A 59 -6.97 8.50 1.67
N ILE A 60 -6.37 8.86 0.53
CA ILE A 60 -4.91 8.76 0.35
C ILE A 60 -4.19 9.84 1.16
N GLU A 61 -4.72 11.06 1.22
CA GLU A 61 -4.14 12.14 2.04
C GLU A 61 -4.18 11.79 3.53
N SER A 62 -5.28 11.21 4.02
CA SER A 62 -5.36 10.66 5.38
C SER A 62 -4.32 9.58 5.65
N LEU A 63 -3.97 8.75 4.65
CA LEU A 63 -2.89 7.75 4.75
C LEU A 63 -1.50 8.36 4.72
N MET A 64 -1.31 9.47 4.00
CA MET A 64 -0.04 10.19 3.93
C MET A 64 0.17 11.10 5.14
N SER A 65 -0.87 11.36 5.94
CA SER A 65 -0.71 12.06 7.21
C SER A 65 0.29 11.31 8.10
N PRO A 66 1.17 12.04 8.81
CA PRO A 66 2.38 11.50 9.42
C PRO A 66 2.14 10.31 10.36
N GLU A 67 0.98 10.23 11.01
CA GLU A 67 0.60 9.12 11.90
C GLU A 67 0.35 7.81 11.14
N SER A 68 -0.20 7.87 9.93
CA SER A 68 -0.53 6.68 9.10
C SER A 68 0.66 6.23 8.24
N GLY A 69 1.40 7.19 7.68
CA GLY A 69 2.56 6.91 6.81
C GLY A 69 3.77 6.31 7.54
N LEU A 70 3.87 6.50 8.86
CA LEU A 70 4.90 5.85 9.69
C LEU A 70 4.58 4.37 9.94
N SER A 71 3.31 4.04 10.22
CA SER A 71 2.90 2.64 10.48
C SER A 71 3.16 1.74 9.28
N ASP A 72 2.82 2.20 8.06
CA ASP A 72 3.01 1.40 6.85
C ASP A 72 4.50 1.19 6.53
N ARG A 73 5.35 2.15 6.89
CA ARG A 73 6.81 2.05 6.74
C ARG A 73 7.41 1.09 7.75
N VAL A 74 6.88 1.07 8.97
CA VAL A 74 7.25 0.10 10.02
C VAL A 74 6.86 -1.31 9.59
N ASP A 75 5.63 -1.53 9.12
CA ASP A 75 5.17 -2.85 8.65
C ASP A 75 6.01 -3.41 7.49
N ASP A 76 6.41 -2.56 6.55
CA ASP A 76 7.25 -2.95 5.41
C ASP A 76 8.69 -3.26 5.85
N LEU A 77 9.24 -2.47 6.79
CA LEU A 77 10.53 -2.74 7.43
C LEU A 77 10.50 -4.05 8.24
N GLU A 78 9.43 -4.31 8.99
CA GLU A 78 9.27 -5.56 9.75
C GLU A 78 9.21 -6.79 8.84
N ARG A 79 8.56 -6.69 7.68
CA ARG A 79 8.56 -7.76 6.68
C ARG A 79 9.96 -7.98 6.11
N GLN A 80 10.66 -6.91 5.76
CA GLN A 80 12.02 -7.01 5.22
C GLN A 80 12.99 -7.63 6.24
N VAL A 81 12.86 -7.26 7.52
CA VAL A 81 13.66 -7.85 8.61
C VAL A 81 13.36 -9.33 8.79
N ARG A 82 12.09 -9.75 8.72
CA ARG A 82 11.72 -11.18 8.76
C ARG A 82 12.33 -11.96 7.60
N ASP A 83 12.17 -11.46 6.37
CA ASP A 83 12.69 -12.12 5.18
C ASP A 83 14.22 -12.25 5.19
N LEU A 84 14.92 -11.25 5.74
CA LEU A 84 16.36 -11.30 5.93
C LEU A 84 16.77 -12.30 7.02
N ARG A 85 16.03 -12.41 8.12
CA ARG A 85 16.28 -13.42 9.16
C ARG A 85 16.13 -14.83 8.61
N ASP A 86 15.05 -15.10 7.90
CA ASP A 86 14.79 -16.41 7.30
C ASP A 86 15.92 -16.78 6.31
N ARG A 87 16.42 -15.82 5.52
CA ARG A 87 17.54 -16.04 4.62
C ARG A 87 18.87 -16.31 5.34
N ILE A 88 19.12 -15.64 6.46
CA ILE A 88 20.31 -15.89 7.28
C ILE A 88 20.25 -17.30 7.87
N GLU A 89 19.12 -17.67 8.48
CA GLU A 89 18.92 -19.00 9.06
C GLU A 89 19.08 -20.11 8.02
N HIS A 90 18.57 -19.91 6.80
CA HIS A 90 18.79 -20.82 5.68
C HIS A 90 20.25 -20.93 5.24
N LEU A 91 21.02 -19.84 5.26
CA LEU A 91 22.44 -19.85 4.91
C LEU A 91 23.29 -20.52 5.99
N GLU A 92 22.97 -20.29 7.27
CA GLU A 92 23.62 -20.93 8.41
C GLU A 92 23.36 -22.45 8.41
N ALA A 93 22.12 -22.87 8.13
CA ALA A 93 21.77 -24.28 8.03
C ALA A 93 22.38 -24.99 6.80
N ALA A 94 22.70 -24.26 5.72
CA ALA A 94 23.33 -24.80 4.52
C ALA A 94 24.87 -24.79 4.57
N GLY A 95 25.46 -23.99 5.47
CA GLY A 95 26.90 -23.88 5.68
C GLY A 95 27.45 -24.69 6.86
N ALA A 96 26.57 -25.30 7.67
CA ALA A 96 26.88 -26.25 8.74
C ALA A 96 26.72 -27.70 8.25
#